data_AF-A0A1V4MJI1-F1
#
_entry.id   AF-A0A1V4MJI1-F1
#
_cell.length_a   1.000
_cell.length_b   1.000
_cell.length_c   1.000
_cell.angle_alpha   90.00
_cell.angle_beta   90.00
_cell.angle_gamma   90.00
#
_symmetry.space_group_name_H-M   'P 1'
#
loop_
_entity.id
_entity.type
_entity.pdbx_description
1 polymer ?
#
loop_
_entity_poly.entity_id
_entity_poly.type
_entity_poly.pdbx_seq_one_letter_code
_entity_poly.pdbx_strand_id
1 'polypeptide(L)'
;MKKKTLFFSLTFLILFIMATGCTAGQPENDTEEMIPISGLIYEIEAGKILVVSDIEDVNIPRQLWFEGGKRAIYFAVDEDTVIDLDSKQVGHDKLARGQKVDVWHEGFLAESYPEQGKAIKISIVENKEVEECRTDSGRYMNRVAEDQIGIKISGVPEELPARIFTLKDEAKTVLDQMELQPEDTIMFRYLPGGETEGLIFDLRKIND
;
A
#
# COMPACT_ATOMS: atom_id res chain seq x y z
N MET A 1 61.35 -34.97 51.75
CA MET A 1 61.28 -34.38 53.10
C MET A 1 61.15 -32.86 53.01
N LYS A 2 60.13 -32.31 53.67
CA LYS A 2 59.98 -30.98 54.32
C LYS A 2 60.89 -29.83 53.82
N LYS A 3 60.27 -28.76 53.26
CA LYS A 3 60.01 -27.43 53.91
C LYS A 3 61.28 -26.54 53.95
N LYS A 4 61.28 -25.23 53.75
CA LYS A 4 60.25 -24.17 53.74
C LYS A 4 60.96 -22.84 53.41
N THR A 5 60.18 -21.88 52.90
CA THR A 5 60.32 -20.40 53.07
C THR A 5 61.60 -19.74 52.53
N LEU A 6 61.57 -18.55 51.93
CA LEU A 6 61.12 -17.32 52.57
C LEU A 6 60.82 -16.23 51.51
N PHE A 7 59.63 -15.65 51.65
CA PHE A 7 59.14 -14.41 51.09
C PHE A 7 59.89 -13.23 51.75
N PHE A 8 60.39 -12.23 51.01
CA PHE A 8 60.64 -10.83 51.44
C PHE A 8 61.19 -10.08 50.21
N SER A 9 60.42 -9.21 49.55
CA SER A 9 60.29 -7.76 49.81
C SER A 9 61.00 -6.96 48.73
N LEU A 10 60.27 -6.13 47.96
CA LEU A 10 60.61 -4.71 47.85
C LEU A 10 59.45 -3.93 47.19
N THR A 11 58.64 -3.35 48.05
CA THR A 11 57.75 -2.22 47.80
C THR A 11 58.59 -0.98 47.46
N PHE A 12 58.45 -0.36 46.28
CA PHE A 12 58.46 1.11 46.05
C PHE A 12 58.44 1.45 44.54
N LEU A 13 57.32 2.01 44.04
CA LEU A 13 57.21 3.11 43.06
C LEU A 13 55.71 3.27 42.71
N ILE A 14 54.88 3.86 43.58
CA ILE A 14 54.49 5.29 43.59
C ILE A 14 54.25 5.81 42.15
N LEU A 15 53.00 5.82 41.66
CA LEU A 15 51.97 6.88 41.79
C LEU A 15 52.08 7.95 40.68
N PHE A 16 50.93 8.38 40.16
CA PHE A 16 50.68 9.29 39.01
C PHE A 16 50.88 8.63 37.64
N ILE A 17 49.86 8.41 36.79
CA ILE A 17 48.91 9.41 36.28
C ILE A 17 47.51 8.76 36.13
N MET A 18 46.57 9.15 37.00
CA MET A 18 45.13 9.07 36.72
C MET A 18 44.62 10.51 36.59
N ALA A 19 44.52 11.01 35.36
CA ALA A 19 43.64 12.11 34.99
C ALA A 19 43.62 12.25 33.46
N THR A 20 42.44 12.59 32.93
CA THR A 20 42.12 12.88 31.52
C THR A 20 41.94 11.63 30.63
N GLY A 21 40.75 11.28 30.15
CA GLY A 21 39.43 11.84 30.40
C GLY A 21 38.41 10.78 30.01
N CYS A 22 37.46 10.50 30.91
CA CYS A 22 36.16 10.04 30.47
C CYS A 22 35.56 11.20 29.65
N THR A 23 35.81 11.23 28.35
CA THR A 23 34.88 11.89 27.44
C THR A 23 33.60 11.08 27.61
N ALA A 24 32.65 11.63 28.37
CA ALA A 24 31.29 11.17 28.36
C ALA A 24 30.89 11.15 26.89
N GLY A 25 30.85 9.94 26.31
CA GLY A 25 30.22 9.71 25.03
C GLY A 25 28.82 10.26 25.19
N GLN A 26 28.59 11.42 24.60
CA GLN A 26 27.27 11.96 24.38
C GLN A 26 26.47 10.80 23.79
N PRO A 27 25.32 10.41 24.34
CA PRO A 27 24.48 9.43 23.65
C PRO A 27 24.22 10.05 22.28
N GLU A 28 24.84 9.48 21.24
CA GLU A 28 24.46 9.73 19.87
C GLU A 28 23.00 9.31 19.83
N ASN A 29 22.13 10.32 19.89
CA ASN A 29 20.71 10.15 19.77
C ASN A 29 20.47 9.91 18.28
N ASP A 30 20.93 8.76 17.80
CA ASP A 30 20.70 8.21 16.47
C ASP A 30 19.24 7.77 16.42
N THR A 31 18.33 8.73 16.62
CA THR A 31 16.98 8.58 16.12
C THR A 31 17.14 8.70 14.61
N GLU A 32 17.46 7.61 13.93
CA GLU A 32 17.38 7.54 12.47
C GLU A 32 16.01 8.09 12.10
N GLU A 33 15.99 9.26 11.45
CA GLU A 33 14.74 9.89 11.02
C GLU A 33 14.03 8.92 10.09
N MET A 34 13.00 8.25 10.59
CA MET A 34 12.22 7.31 9.81
C MET A 34 11.54 8.08 8.68
N ILE A 35 12.02 7.87 7.46
CA ILE A 35 11.47 8.49 6.25
C ILE A 35 10.12 7.81 5.97
N PRO A 36 9.00 8.56 5.93
CA PRO A 36 7.71 7.97 5.62
C PRO A 36 7.65 7.47 4.18
N ILE A 37 6.73 6.54 3.95
CA ILE A 37 6.39 6.08 2.60
C ILE A 37 5.19 6.88 2.12
N SER A 38 5.39 7.65 1.06
CA SER A 38 4.37 8.49 0.46
C SER A 38 3.65 7.79 -0.71
N GLY A 39 2.34 7.95 -0.81
CA GLY A 39 1.56 7.42 -1.93
C GLY A 39 0.07 7.74 -1.85
N LEU A 40 -0.71 7.22 -2.81
CA LEU A 40 -2.17 7.27 -2.76
C LEU A 40 -2.72 6.02 -2.08
N ILE A 41 -3.74 6.17 -1.23
CA ILE A 41 -4.55 5.04 -0.75
C ILE A 41 -5.33 4.47 -1.94
N TYR A 42 -4.86 3.34 -2.46
CA TYR A 42 -5.42 2.69 -3.64
C TYR A 42 -6.61 1.78 -3.29
N GLU A 43 -6.50 1.05 -2.19
CA GLU A 43 -7.52 0.14 -1.65
C GLU A 43 -7.57 0.24 -0.12
N ILE A 44 -8.78 0.08 0.44
CA ILE A 44 -9.01 -0.04 1.88
C ILE A 44 -9.73 -1.37 2.10
N GLU A 45 -9.19 -2.19 3.00
CA GLU A 45 -9.81 -3.43 3.46
C GLU A 45 -9.90 -3.38 5.00
N ALA A 46 -10.66 -4.30 5.59
CA ALA A 46 -10.78 -4.38 7.04
C ALA A 46 -9.39 -4.55 7.70
N GLY A 47 -8.93 -3.51 8.41
CA GLY A 47 -7.66 -3.50 9.14
C GLY A 47 -6.40 -3.31 8.30
N LYS A 48 -6.50 -2.92 7.01
CA LYS A 48 -5.32 -2.58 6.20
C LYS A 48 -5.64 -1.65 5.04
N ILE A 49 -4.61 -0.95 4.57
CA ILE A 49 -4.66 -0.10 3.37
C ILE A 49 -3.57 -0.52 2.39
N LEU A 50 -3.85 -0.41 1.09
CA LEU A 50 -2.84 -0.50 0.03
C LEU A 50 -2.43 0.92 -0.36
N VAL A 51 -1.17 1.25 -0.16
CA VAL A 51 -0.60 2.53 -0.60
C VAL A 51 0.28 2.28 -1.83
N VAL A 52 0.05 3.04 -2.90
CA VAL A 52 0.82 2.95 -4.13
C VAL A 52 1.53 4.28 -4.36
N SER A 53 2.86 4.23 -4.51
CA SER A 53 3.70 5.39 -4.78
C SER A 53 3.71 5.74 -6.27
N ASP A 54 3.94 7.02 -6.56
CA ASP A 54 4.16 7.53 -7.92
C ASP A 54 3.03 7.25 -8.93
N ILE A 55 1.78 7.21 -8.45
CA ILE A 55 0.57 7.26 -9.27
C ILE A 55 -0.19 8.58 -9.02
N GLU A 56 -0.86 9.09 -10.05
CA GLU A 56 -1.61 10.36 -9.98
C GLU A 56 -3.12 10.15 -9.81
N ASP A 57 -3.61 8.96 -10.15
CA ASP A 57 -5.03 8.58 -10.08
C ASP A 57 -5.14 7.16 -9.52
N VAL A 58 -6.05 6.95 -8.55
CA VAL A 58 -6.35 5.63 -7.99
C VAL A 58 -7.23 4.78 -8.91
N ASN A 59 -7.88 5.39 -9.91
CA ASN A 59 -8.67 4.72 -10.94
C ASN A 59 -7.80 4.34 -12.16
N ILE A 60 -6.60 3.83 -11.89
CA ILE A 60 -5.71 3.22 -12.88
C ILE A 60 -5.76 1.69 -12.71
N PRO A 61 -5.83 0.88 -13.79
CA PRO A 61 -5.81 -0.57 -13.72
C PRO A 61 -4.65 -1.10 -12.89
N ARG A 62 -4.88 -2.20 -12.14
CA ARG A 62 -3.84 -2.78 -11.28
C ARG A 62 -2.60 -3.18 -12.07
N GLN A 63 -2.85 -3.80 -13.22
CA GLN A 63 -1.82 -4.30 -14.11
C GLN A 63 -0.85 -3.19 -14.56
N LEU A 64 -1.36 -2.01 -14.89
CA LEU A 64 -0.54 -0.95 -15.47
C LEU A 64 0.46 -0.35 -14.48
N TRP A 65 0.05 -0.06 -13.25
CA TRP A 65 1.00 0.45 -12.25
C TRP A 65 1.97 -0.64 -11.78
N PHE A 66 1.52 -1.91 -11.74
CA PHE A 66 2.36 -3.04 -11.42
C PHE A 66 3.47 -3.23 -12.46
N GLU A 67 3.11 -3.29 -13.75
CA GLU A 67 4.05 -3.42 -14.87
C GLU A 67 4.94 -2.18 -14.99
N GLY A 68 4.42 -1.02 -14.62
CA GLY A 68 5.18 0.23 -14.49
C GLY A 68 6.17 0.24 -13.33
N GLY A 69 6.28 -0.84 -12.56
CA GLY A 69 7.22 -0.99 -11.44
C GLY A 69 6.92 -0.06 -10.27
N LYS A 70 5.67 0.41 -10.14
CA LYS A 70 5.28 1.29 -9.05
C LYS A 70 5.36 0.53 -7.73
N ARG A 71 5.90 1.19 -6.71
CA ARG A 71 6.01 0.61 -5.38
C ARG A 71 4.62 0.55 -4.75
N ALA A 72 4.26 -0.59 -4.18
CA ALA A 72 2.98 -0.81 -3.55
C ALA A 72 3.16 -1.58 -2.25
N ILE A 73 2.47 -1.14 -1.19
CA ILE A 73 2.65 -1.68 0.16
C ILE A 73 1.29 -1.81 0.84
N TYR A 74 1.00 -2.99 1.37
CA TYR A 74 -0.08 -3.17 2.32
C TYR A 74 0.41 -2.82 3.72
N PHE A 75 -0.25 -1.83 4.33
CA PHE A 75 -0.05 -1.49 5.73
C PHE A 75 -1.21 -2.02 6.56
N ALA A 76 -0.92 -2.85 7.56
CA ALA A 76 -1.86 -3.14 8.64
C ALA A 76 -2.14 -1.85 9.43
N VAL A 77 -3.42 -1.59 9.70
CA VAL A 77 -3.92 -0.44 10.44
C VAL A 77 -4.79 -0.96 11.59
N ASP A 78 -4.32 -0.77 12.81
CA ASP A 78 -4.97 -1.24 14.03
C ASP A 78 -5.20 -0.07 15.01
N GLU A 79 -5.79 -0.36 16.18
CA GLU A 79 -6.17 0.65 17.17
C GLU A 79 -4.98 1.49 17.67
N ASP A 80 -3.74 1.01 17.51
CA ASP A 80 -2.52 1.71 17.90
C ASP A 80 -1.99 2.63 16.79
N THR A 81 -2.48 2.52 15.55
CA THR A 81 -2.06 3.37 14.44
C THR A 81 -2.56 4.80 14.63
N VAL A 82 -1.64 5.77 14.68
CA VAL A 82 -1.99 7.20 14.76
C VAL A 82 -2.34 7.72 13.37
N ILE A 83 -3.52 8.34 13.23
CA ILE A 83 -3.94 8.95 11.95
C ILE A 83 -4.06 10.44 12.14
N ASP A 84 -3.29 11.21 11.37
CA ASP A 84 -3.30 12.68 11.39
C ASP A 84 -3.93 13.24 10.12
N LEU A 85 -4.76 14.27 10.29
CA LEU A 85 -5.24 15.15 9.23
C LEU A 85 -5.07 16.59 9.70
N ASP A 86 -4.36 17.41 8.92
CA ASP A 86 -4.06 18.81 9.27
C ASP A 86 -3.42 18.97 10.67
N SER A 87 -2.47 18.08 10.99
CA SER A 87 -1.80 18.01 12.31
C SER A 87 -2.72 17.72 13.50
N LYS A 88 -3.91 17.15 13.26
CA LYS A 88 -4.83 16.69 14.30
C LYS A 88 -5.04 15.19 14.17
N GLN A 89 -4.97 14.49 15.29
CA GLN A 89 -5.33 13.09 15.33
C GLN A 89 -6.82 12.91 15.04
N VAL A 90 -7.15 12.03 14.10
CA VAL A 90 -8.50 11.69 13.65
C VAL A 90 -8.75 10.18 13.76
N GLY A 91 -10.01 9.78 13.61
CA GLY A 91 -10.40 8.37 13.61
C GLY A 91 -10.10 7.67 12.28
N HIS A 92 -10.12 6.33 12.31
CA HIS A 92 -9.92 5.47 11.14
C HIS A 92 -10.97 5.70 10.05
N ASP A 93 -12.16 6.18 10.43
CA ASP A 93 -13.24 6.56 9.51
C ASP A 93 -12.89 7.72 8.58
N LYS A 94 -11.74 8.38 8.80
CA LYS A 94 -11.22 9.43 7.92
C LYS A 94 -10.29 8.94 6.82
N LEU A 95 -9.87 7.68 6.85
CA LEU A 95 -9.12 7.10 5.75
C LEU A 95 -10.09 6.78 4.61
N ALA A 96 -9.79 7.30 3.44
CA ALA A 96 -10.59 7.12 2.24
C ALA A 96 -9.69 6.86 1.03
N ARG A 97 -10.19 6.07 0.10
CA ARG A 97 -9.51 5.81 -1.17
C ARG A 97 -9.28 7.13 -1.92
N GLY A 98 -8.13 7.26 -2.55
CA GLY A 98 -7.73 8.48 -3.29
C GLY A 98 -6.93 9.48 -2.47
N GLN A 99 -6.95 9.41 -1.15
CA GLN A 99 -6.16 10.30 -0.31
C GLN A 99 -4.66 10.08 -0.51
N LYS A 100 -3.90 11.17 -0.53
CA LYS A 100 -2.43 11.11 -0.47
C LYS A 100 -1.99 11.04 0.98
N VAL A 101 -1.16 10.06 1.31
CA VAL A 101 -0.70 9.80 2.66
C VAL A 101 0.81 9.64 2.74
N ASP A 102 1.36 10.01 3.89
CA ASP A 102 2.68 9.62 4.36
C ASP A 102 2.51 8.57 5.46
N VAL A 103 3.14 7.40 5.31
CA VAL A 103 3.02 6.29 6.25
C VAL A 103 4.37 5.98 6.90
N TRP A 104 4.41 6.11 8.23
CA TRP A 104 5.51 5.60 9.05
C TRP A 104 5.16 4.18 9.51
N HIS A 105 6.13 3.28 9.47
CA HIS A 105 5.90 1.86 9.69
C HIS A 105 6.80 1.27 10.76
N GLU A 106 6.33 0.20 11.39
CA GLU A 106 7.08 -0.54 12.39
C GLU A 106 8.03 -1.53 11.73
N GLY A 107 9.29 -1.52 12.16
CA GLY A 107 10.30 -2.50 11.76
C GLY A 107 10.53 -2.56 10.25
N PHE A 108 10.97 -3.72 9.78
CA PHE A 108 11.22 -3.99 8.36
C PHE A 108 9.92 -4.34 7.63
N LEU A 109 9.87 -3.96 6.36
CA LEU A 109 8.83 -4.44 5.46
C LEU A 109 9.13 -5.88 5.02
N ALA A 110 8.09 -6.69 4.91
CA ALA A 110 8.21 -8.02 4.35
C ALA A 110 8.51 -7.93 2.84
N GLU A 111 9.51 -8.70 2.39
CA GLU A 111 9.92 -8.83 0.99
C GLU A 111 8.91 -9.68 0.19
N SER A 112 7.68 -9.19 0.08
CA SER A 112 6.63 -9.71 -0.77
C SER A 112 6.25 -8.69 -1.84
N TYR A 113 5.41 -9.09 -2.80
CA TYR A 113 4.86 -8.16 -3.78
C TYR A 113 3.33 -8.26 -3.82
N PRO A 114 2.58 -7.22 -3.37
CA PRO A 114 3.06 -5.98 -2.75
C PRO A 114 3.84 -6.21 -1.45
N GLU A 115 4.70 -5.26 -1.06
CA GLU A 115 5.38 -5.30 0.24
C GLU A 115 4.34 -5.25 1.37
N GLN A 116 4.70 -5.70 2.57
CA GLN A 116 3.79 -5.69 3.72
C GLN A 116 4.46 -5.10 4.96
N GLY A 117 3.71 -4.30 5.72
CA GLY A 117 4.18 -3.71 6.98
C GLY A 117 3.03 -3.35 7.92
N LYS A 118 3.36 -2.86 9.12
CA LYS A 118 2.40 -2.30 10.08
C LYS A 118 2.59 -0.78 10.15
N ALA A 119 1.51 -0.01 10.01
CA ALA A 119 1.56 1.43 10.17
C ALA A 119 1.63 1.83 11.65
N ILE A 120 2.61 2.65 12.00
CA ILE A 120 2.67 3.36 13.29
C ILE A 120 1.90 4.67 13.18
N LYS A 121 2.10 5.38 12.07
CA LYS A 121 1.46 6.67 11.82
C LYS A 121 1.10 6.82 10.35
N ILE A 122 -0.07 7.38 10.09
CA ILE A 122 -0.52 7.79 8.76
C ILE A 122 -0.84 9.28 8.83
N SER A 123 -0.18 10.09 8.02
CA SER A 123 -0.53 11.51 7.85
C SER A 123 -1.23 11.70 6.51
N ILE A 124 -2.47 12.17 6.51
CA ILE A 124 -3.20 12.56 5.31
C ILE A 124 -2.64 13.90 4.85
N VAL A 125 -1.88 13.88 3.75
CA VAL A 125 -1.20 15.05 3.16
C VAL A 125 -2.13 15.77 2.20
N GLU A 126 -2.97 15.03 1.48
CA GLU A 126 -4.00 15.58 0.61
C GLU A 126 -5.31 14.84 0.83
N ASN A 127 -6.29 15.56 1.38
CA ASN A 127 -7.62 15.01 1.67
C ASN A 127 -8.54 15.10 0.45
N LYS A 128 -8.19 14.35 -0.60
CA LYS A 128 -9.00 14.19 -1.80
C LYS A 128 -9.57 12.79 -1.85
N GLU A 129 -10.81 12.66 -1.39
CA GLU A 129 -11.54 11.39 -1.47
C GLU A 129 -12.01 11.14 -2.90
N VAL A 130 -11.89 9.90 -3.35
CA VAL A 130 -12.41 9.44 -4.65
C VAL A 130 -13.58 8.50 -4.38
N GLU A 131 -14.61 8.57 -5.23
CA GLU A 131 -15.79 7.71 -5.11
C GLU A 131 -15.43 6.23 -4.97
N GLU A 132 -16.20 5.55 -4.12
CA GLU A 132 -16.08 4.11 -3.92
C GLU A 132 -16.37 3.37 -5.22
N CYS A 133 -15.44 2.51 -5.61
CA CYS A 133 -15.62 1.66 -6.78
C CYS A 133 -16.36 0.37 -6.41
N ARG A 134 -17.05 -0.19 -7.39
CA ARG A 134 -17.62 -1.54 -7.30
C ARG A 134 -16.73 -2.52 -8.01
N THR A 135 -16.66 -3.74 -7.48
CA THR A 135 -16.04 -4.88 -8.16
C THR A 135 -17.14 -5.88 -8.47
N ASP A 136 -17.28 -6.23 -9.73
CA ASP A 136 -18.21 -7.25 -10.19
C ASP A 136 -17.47 -8.26 -11.10
N SER A 137 -18.17 -9.35 -11.40
CA SER A 137 -17.77 -10.30 -12.43
C SER A 137 -18.91 -10.54 -13.40
N GLY A 138 -18.58 -10.98 -14.60
CA GLY A 138 -19.56 -11.29 -15.62
C GLY A 138 -18.94 -11.84 -16.88
N ARG A 139 -19.78 -12.15 -17.85
CA ARG A 139 -19.35 -12.62 -19.17
C ARG A 139 -19.30 -11.44 -20.12
N TYR A 140 -18.17 -11.28 -20.78
CA TYR A 140 -18.01 -10.31 -21.86
C TYR A 140 -18.91 -10.72 -23.03
N MET A 141 -19.75 -9.82 -23.52
CA MET A 141 -20.66 -10.12 -24.63
C MET A 141 -20.09 -9.60 -25.95
N ASN A 142 -19.84 -8.30 -26.00
CA ASN A 142 -19.36 -7.61 -27.20
C ASN A 142 -18.90 -6.18 -26.88
N ARG A 143 -18.15 -5.58 -27.82
CA ARG A 143 -17.92 -4.14 -27.85
C ARG A 143 -19.12 -3.47 -28.52
N VAL A 144 -19.72 -2.49 -27.83
CA VAL A 144 -20.91 -1.74 -28.27
C VAL A 144 -20.51 -0.47 -29.02
N ALA A 145 -19.48 0.21 -28.51
CA ALA A 145 -18.84 1.39 -29.12
C ALA A 145 -17.32 1.36 -28.82
N GLU A 146 -16.56 2.34 -29.30
CA GLU A 146 -15.12 2.43 -29.06
C GLU A 146 -14.75 2.31 -27.57
N ASP A 147 -15.55 2.94 -26.72
CA ASP A 147 -15.38 3.02 -25.28
C ASP A 147 -16.47 2.28 -24.50
N GLN A 148 -17.30 1.45 -25.14
CA GLN A 148 -18.41 0.78 -24.46
C GLN A 148 -18.40 -0.73 -24.68
N ILE A 149 -18.63 -1.49 -23.62
CA ILE A 149 -18.76 -2.95 -23.66
C ILE A 149 -20.04 -3.44 -22.99
N GLY A 150 -20.59 -4.51 -23.55
CA GLY A 150 -21.70 -5.25 -22.97
C GLY A 150 -21.18 -6.36 -22.07
N ILE A 151 -21.65 -6.41 -20.83
CA ILE A 151 -21.31 -7.44 -19.84
C ILE A 151 -22.58 -8.04 -19.26
N LYS A 152 -22.65 -9.37 -19.24
CA LYS A 152 -23.69 -10.10 -18.50
C LYS A 152 -23.21 -10.42 -17.10
N ILE A 153 -23.74 -9.70 -16.11
CA ILE A 153 -23.29 -9.77 -14.72
C ILE A 153 -23.56 -11.15 -14.11
N SER A 154 -22.56 -11.73 -13.45
CA SER A 154 -22.69 -13.00 -12.73
C SER A 154 -23.73 -12.90 -11.62
N GLY A 155 -24.54 -13.96 -11.43
CA GLY A 155 -25.59 -14.00 -10.39
C GLY A 155 -26.88 -13.24 -10.76
N VAL A 156 -26.92 -12.56 -11.90
CA VAL A 156 -28.14 -12.00 -12.49
C VAL A 156 -28.80 -13.05 -13.40
N PRO A 157 -30.14 -13.22 -13.38
CA PRO A 157 -30.84 -14.18 -14.23
C PRO A 157 -30.49 -14.08 -15.72
N GLU A 158 -30.39 -15.23 -16.39
CA GLU A 158 -29.91 -15.33 -17.78
C GLU A 158 -30.86 -14.69 -18.80
N GLU A 159 -32.13 -14.51 -18.48
CA GLU A 159 -33.11 -13.81 -19.31
C GLU A 159 -32.92 -12.29 -19.33
N LEU A 160 -32.17 -11.73 -18.38
CA LEU A 160 -31.92 -10.29 -18.33
C LEU A 160 -30.85 -9.90 -19.36
N PRO A 161 -31.01 -8.73 -20.01
CA PRO A 161 -30.06 -8.28 -21.02
C PRO A 161 -28.71 -7.94 -20.40
N ALA A 162 -27.68 -7.96 -21.24
CA ALA A 162 -26.36 -7.47 -20.87
C ALA A 162 -26.42 -5.98 -20.52
N ARG A 163 -25.60 -5.59 -19.54
CA ARG A 163 -25.42 -4.21 -19.10
C ARG A 163 -24.30 -3.55 -19.89
N ILE A 164 -24.45 -2.27 -20.20
CA ILE A 164 -23.48 -1.51 -20.98
C ILE A 164 -22.68 -0.62 -20.04
N PHE A 165 -21.36 -0.74 -20.12
CA PHE A 165 -20.41 0.05 -19.34
C PHE A 165 -19.51 0.86 -20.26
N THR A 166 -19.12 2.05 -19.80
CA THR A 166 -18.10 2.88 -20.45
C THR A 166 -16.72 2.51 -19.92
N LEU A 167 -15.69 2.59 -20.75
CA LEU A 167 -14.30 2.30 -20.41
C LEU A 167 -13.52 3.60 -20.28
N LYS A 168 -12.73 3.71 -19.21
CA LYS A 168 -11.65 4.69 -19.11
C LYS A 168 -10.54 4.32 -20.11
N ASP A 169 -9.76 5.30 -20.59
CA ASP A 169 -8.77 5.08 -21.65
C ASP A 169 -7.71 4.00 -21.30
N GLU A 170 -7.28 3.96 -20.04
CA GLU A 170 -6.36 2.95 -19.54
C GLU A 170 -7.01 1.55 -19.54
N ALA A 171 -8.30 1.47 -19.21
CA ALA A 171 -9.04 0.21 -19.26
C ALA A 171 -9.26 -0.27 -20.70
N LYS A 172 -9.44 0.65 -21.67
CA LYS A 172 -9.49 0.29 -23.11
C LYS A 172 -8.19 -0.39 -23.55
N THR A 173 -7.06 0.17 -23.13
CA THR A 173 -5.72 -0.38 -23.44
C THR A 173 -5.58 -1.80 -22.91
N VAL A 174 -6.00 -2.05 -21.67
CA VAL A 174 -5.98 -3.39 -21.07
C VAL A 174 -6.93 -4.34 -21.83
N LEU A 175 -8.16 -3.91 -22.13
CA LEU A 175 -9.13 -4.71 -22.87
C LEU A 175 -8.61 -5.15 -24.23
N ASP A 176 -7.97 -4.25 -24.98
CA ASP A 176 -7.46 -4.53 -26.33
C ASP A 176 -6.30 -5.55 -26.32
N GLN A 177 -5.57 -5.65 -25.21
CA GLN A 177 -4.50 -6.64 -25.01
C GLN A 177 -5.01 -8.02 -24.57
N MET A 178 -6.22 -8.10 -24.01
CA MET A 178 -6.77 -9.34 -23.45
C MET A 178 -7.33 -10.31 -24.50
N GLU A 179 -7.51 -9.86 -25.76
CA GLU A 179 -8.07 -10.65 -26.87
C GLU A 179 -9.39 -11.37 -26.51
N LEU A 180 -10.25 -10.70 -25.73
CA LEU A 180 -11.49 -11.29 -25.21
C LEU A 180 -12.39 -11.80 -26.33
N GLN A 181 -12.93 -13.00 -26.12
CA GLN A 181 -13.99 -13.59 -26.91
C GLN A 181 -15.33 -13.48 -26.19
N PRO A 182 -16.46 -13.41 -26.92
CA PRO A 182 -17.78 -13.50 -26.30
C PRO A 182 -17.88 -14.70 -25.36
N GLU A 183 -18.56 -14.50 -24.24
CA GLU A 183 -18.72 -15.41 -23.10
C GLU A 183 -17.48 -15.58 -22.20
N ASP A 184 -16.33 -14.96 -22.51
CA ASP A 184 -15.19 -14.95 -21.59
C ASP A 184 -15.59 -14.32 -20.25
N THR A 185 -15.24 -15.00 -19.16
CA THR A 185 -15.47 -14.49 -17.81
C THR A 185 -14.42 -13.43 -17.48
N ILE A 186 -14.90 -12.27 -17.04
CA ILE A 186 -14.07 -11.15 -16.59
C ILE A 186 -14.45 -10.71 -15.19
N MET A 187 -13.47 -10.19 -14.47
CA MET A 187 -13.67 -9.39 -13.27
C MET A 187 -13.32 -7.95 -13.60
N PHE A 188 -14.10 -7.00 -13.13
CA PHE A 188 -13.90 -5.59 -13.45
C PHE A 188 -14.26 -4.70 -12.27
N ARG A 189 -13.60 -3.53 -12.23
CA ARG A 189 -13.88 -2.47 -11.26
C ARG A 189 -14.37 -1.22 -11.98
N TYR A 190 -15.39 -0.60 -11.42
CA TYR A 190 -16.06 0.52 -12.04
C TYR A 190 -16.58 1.53 -11.02
N LEU A 191 -16.70 2.78 -11.46
CA LEU A 191 -17.42 3.83 -10.74
C LEU A 191 -18.88 3.83 -11.21
N PRO A 192 -19.87 3.63 -10.32
CA PRO A 192 -21.27 3.66 -10.71
C PRO A 192 -21.71 5.11 -11.05
N GLY A 193 -22.47 5.28 -12.12
CA GLY A 193 -23.04 6.59 -12.50
C GLY A 193 -22.71 7.03 -13.93
N GLY A 194 -23.35 8.11 -14.37
CA GLY A 194 -23.25 8.66 -15.74
C GLY A 194 -24.45 8.30 -16.63
N GLU A 195 -24.25 8.33 -17.95
CA GLU A 195 -25.25 7.93 -18.96
C GLU A 195 -25.36 6.40 -19.13
N THR A 196 -24.36 5.65 -18.65
CA THR A 196 -24.30 4.18 -18.71
C THR A 196 -24.39 3.57 -17.29
N GLU A 197 -24.22 2.26 -17.16
CA GLU A 197 -24.22 1.58 -15.85
C GLU A 197 -22.99 1.93 -14.99
N GLY A 198 -21.93 2.46 -15.61
CA GLY A 198 -20.76 2.98 -14.93
C GLY A 198 -19.50 3.05 -15.79
N LEU A 199 -18.45 3.65 -15.23
CA LEU A 199 -17.14 3.80 -15.84
C LEU A 199 -16.17 2.73 -15.31
N ILE A 200 -15.88 1.72 -16.13
CA ILE A 200 -14.86 0.70 -15.86
C ILE A 200 -13.47 1.33 -16.01
N PHE A 201 -12.66 1.16 -14.98
CA PHE A 201 -11.27 1.63 -14.96
C PHE A 201 -10.27 0.51 -14.71
N ASP A 202 -10.73 -0.72 -14.45
CA ASP A 202 -9.87 -1.89 -14.31
C ASP A 202 -10.65 -3.14 -14.72
N LEU A 203 -10.03 -4.05 -15.46
CA LEU A 203 -10.61 -5.33 -15.82
C LEU A 203 -9.53 -6.38 -16.01
N ARG A 204 -9.90 -7.64 -15.81
CA ARG A 204 -9.04 -8.79 -16.06
C ARG A 204 -9.86 -10.01 -16.45
N LYS A 205 -9.26 -10.89 -17.25
CA LYS A 205 -9.84 -12.19 -17.58
C LYS A 205 -9.72 -13.11 -16.36
N ILE A 206 -10.78 -13.83 -16.04
CA ILE A 206 -10.72 -14.94 -15.11
C ILE A 206 -10.46 -16.17 -15.97
N ASN A 207 -9.26 -16.74 -15.86
CA ASN A 207 -8.96 -18.01 -16.49
C ASN A 207 -9.50 -19.12 -15.58
N ASP A 208 -10.48 -19.86 -16.08
CA ASP A 208 -10.93 -21.13 -15.49
C ASP A 208 -9.89 -22.25 -15.70
#